data_AF-A0A7S1PYP3-F1
#
_entry.id   AF-A0A7S1PYP3-F1
#
_cell.length_a   1.000
_cell.length_b   1.000
_cell.length_c   1.000
_cell.angle_alpha   90.00
_cell.angle_beta   90.00
_cell.angle_gamma   90.00
#
_symmetry.space_group_name_H-M   'P 1'
#
loop_
_entity.id
_entity.type
_entity.pdbx_description
1 polymer ?
#
loop_
_entity_poly.entity_id
_entity_poly.type
_entity_poly.pdbx_seq_one_letter_code
_entity_poly.pdbx_strand_id
1 'polypeptide(L)'
;LKRVGLRRWTPLPWRTECCRLLNANEGVPGTMTRALAKTAGATSVDEAKPPETHKESLLALRRELEWHFSDANLSGDQVLHDQISKALPAGGWLNCQWMKQVKRLPCDTTPELILEALKGSHVELQMARRSSDKTAAAGPNGTVDTLQFLFLRRRQPLPPLLRSECRGLGELPLDPVKAVLRDPHGTLNRLKDQWRVQEQLRIRELGDGSTTFYERPRKGNRIRKLLAVGYERVLYGDDGPYIELNQQQVRWESWPHFHNKKGYQNSYYDEYYTDSSHALWFKRWQQWVPQPTAGLVMLYAQTYPVNDRPWAPSAGMRPHAWREHGYADYRPGYYYLTADGNLISTSKGGLPKKGKAKGRNVDKKGDTGNDESSEAESLSDTASSRPEDAKGLPGQGLATSNGWSICWNYQAGRCERGAFCKWK
;
A
#
# COMPACT_ATOMS: atom_id res chain seq x y z
N LEU A 1 4.84 -27.44 -23.00
CA LEU A 1 4.99 -26.12 -22.34
C LEU A 1 4.89 -25.01 -23.40
N LYS A 2 3.73 -24.34 -23.49
CA LYS A 2 3.52 -23.24 -24.45
C LYS A 2 4.34 -22.03 -24.00
N ARG A 3 5.20 -21.49 -24.89
CA ARG A 3 5.97 -20.26 -24.68
C ARG A 3 5.01 -19.09 -24.45
N VAL A 4 4.91 -18.62 -23.21
CA VAL A 4 4.29 -17.33 -22.89
C VAL A 4 5.34 -16.26 -23.20
N GLY A 5 4.94 -15.25 -23.99
CA GLY A 5 5.83 -14.22 -24.50
C GLY A 5 6.49 -13.40 -23.39
N LEU A 6 7.83 -13.45 -23.36
CA LEU A 6 8.72 -12.65 -22.51
C LEU A 6 8.54 -11.15 -22.83
N ARG A 7 8.16 -10.35 -21.82
CA ARG A 7 8.36 -8.90 -21.85
C ARG A 7 9.58 -8.56 -20.99
N ARG A 8 10.65 -8.06 -21.62
CA ARG A 8 11.81 -7.48 -20.91
C ARG A 8 11.35 -6.30 -20.04
N TRP A 9 11.86 -6.24 -18.82
CA TRP A 9 11.73 -5.05 -17.97
C TRP A 9 12.67 -3.96 -18.47
N THR A 10 12.10 -2.87 -18.96
CA THR A 10 12.83 -1.62 -19.17
C THR A 10 12.88 -0.85 -17.85
N PRO A 11 13.95 -0.06 -17.60
CA PRO A 11 13.90 1.02 -16.62
C PRO A 11 12.61 1.83 -16.78
N LEU A 12 12.11 2.41 -15.69
CA LEU A 12 10.86 3.16 -15.70
C LEU A 12 10.82 4.16 -16.89
N PRO A 13 9.75 4.20 -17.71
CA PRO A 13 9.70 5.05 -18.92
C PRO A 13 9.98 6.53 -18.66
N TRP A 14 9.67 7.03 -17.45
CA TRP A 14 9.90 8.42 -17.06
C TRP A 14 11.39 8.81 -16.91
N ARG A 15 12.31 7.84 -16.78
CA ARG A 15 13.77 8.13 -16.73
C ARG A 15 14.30 8.79 -17.99
N THR A 16 13.69 8.53 -19.15
CA THR A 16 14.07 9.17 -20.42
C THR A 16 13.34 10.48 -20.69
N GLU A 17 12.23 10.75 -20.01
CA GLU A 17 11.34 11.87 -20.31
C GLU A 17 11.54 13.05 -19.35
N CYS A 18 11.80 12.81 -18.05
CA CYS A 18 12.16 13.88 -17.10
C CYS A 18 13.49 14.57 -17.46
N CYS A 19 14.52 13.82 -17.86
CA CYS A 19 15.79 14.42 -18.31
C CYS A 19 15.63 15.27 -19.58
N ARG A 20 14.56 15.08 -20.37
CA ARG A 20 14.26 15.96 -21.52
C ARG A 20 13.48 17.20 -21.10
N LEU A 21 12.51 17.07 -20.19
CA LEU A 21 11.66 18.19 -19.77
C LEU A 21 12.39 19.20 -18.88
N LEU A 22 13.35 18.75 -18.07
CA LEU A 22 14.16 19.63 -17.21
C LEU A 22 15.22 20.41 -17.99
N ASN A 23 15.71 19.87 -19.12
CA ASN A 23 16.69 20.54 -19.98
C ASN A 23 16.07 21.49 -21.02
N ALA A 24 14.73 21.53 -21.14
CA ALA A 24 14.05 22.37 -22.12
C ALA A 24 13.92 23.85 -21.71
N ASN A 25 14.39 24.22 -20.51
CA ASN A 25 14.27 25.59 -19.96
C ASN A 25 15.58 26.40 -19.95
N GLU A 26 16.69 25.88 -20.47
CA GLU A 26 17.91 26.67 -20.65
C GLU A 26 17.91 27.33 -22.04
N GLY A 27 17.22 28.48 -22.11
CA GLY A 27 17.27 29.38 -23.25
C GLY A 27 18.67 29.99 -23.40
N VAL A 28 19.29 29.72 -24.55
CA VAL A 28 20.52 30.32 -25.06
C VAL A 28 20.42 31.87 -25.09
N PRO A 29 21.44 32.62 -24.66
CA PRO A 29 21.42 34.08 -24.72
C PRO A 29 21.63 34.57 -26.16
N GLY A 30 20.53 34.97 -26.81
CA GLY A 30 20.54 35.69 -28.08
C GLY A 30 20.46 37.20 -27.86
N THR A 31 21.53 37.89 -28.24
CA THR A 31 21.62 39.35 -28.38
C THR A 31 20.58 39.86 -29.38
N MET A 32 19.66 40.73 -28.94
CA MET A 32 18.99 41.68 -29.83
C MET A 32 18.71 43.03 -29.16
N THR A 33 19.05 44.05 -29.92
CA THR A 33 18.99 45.47 -29.67
C THR A 33 17.57 46.03 -29.75
N ARG A 34 17.18 46.77 -28.70
CA ARG A 34 16.46 48.06 -28.69
C ARG A 34 15.30 48.28 -29.67
N ALA A 35 14.07 48.36 -29.13
CA ALA A 35 13.09 49.39 -29.49
C ALA A 35 12.10 49.64 -28.34
N LEU A 36 11.92 50.91 -28.01
CA LEU A 36 11.04 51.46 -26.97
C LEU A 36 9.58 51.49 -27.44
N ALA A 37 8.65 51.08 -26.57
CA ALA A 37 7.29 51.64 -26.55
C ALA A 37 6.72 51.57 -25.13
N LYS A 38 6.31 52.75 -24.63
CA LYS A 38 5.59 52.98 -23.38
C LYS A 38 4.16 52.44 -23.49
N THR A 39 3.74 51.65 -22.53
CA THR A 39 2.32 51.58 -22.12
C THR A 39 2.25 51.22 -20.65
N ALA A 40 1.80 52.18 -19.84
CA ALA A 40 1.44 51.97 -18.45
C ALA A 40 0.06 51.32 -18.42
N GLY A 41 0.00 50.05 -18.00
CA GLY A 41 -1.22 49.31 -17.74
C GLY A 41 -1.01 48.49 -16.48
N ALA A 42 -1.87 48.70 -15.49
CA ALA A 42 -1.84 48.02 -14.21
C ALA A 42 -1.89 46.49 -14.42
N THR A 43 -0.77 45.82 -14.16
CA THR A 43 -0.68 44.37 -14.11
C THR A 43 -1.35 43.90 -12.83
N SER A 44 -2.56 43.34 -12.94
CA SER A 44 -3.04 42.38 -11.96
C SER A 44 -1.98 41.29 -11.87
N VAL A 45 -1.44 41.09 -10.67
CA VAL A 45 -0.53 40.00 -10.38
C VAL A 45 -1.37 38.73 -10.42
N ASP A 46 -1.53 38.18 -11.63
CA ASP A 46 -2.06 36.84 -11.83
C ASP A 46 -1.12 35.91 -11.07
N GLU A 47 -1.62 35.40 -9.95
CA GLU A 47 -0.97 34.42 -9.11
C GLU A 47 -0.77 33.16 -9.98
N ALA A 48 0.39 33.10 -10.65
CA ALA A 48 0.71 32.09 -11.64
C ALA A 48 0.57 30.71 -10.99
N LYS A 49 -0.53 30.02 -11.34
CA LYS A 49 -0.79 28.65 -10.91
C LYS A 49 0.49 27.85 -11.22
N PRO A 50 1.18 27.30 -10.20
CA PRO A 50 2.45 26.63 -10.42
C PRO A 50 2.22 25.55 -11.48
N PRO A 51 3.08 25.49 -12.51
CA PRO A 51 2.86 24.63 -13.66
C PRO A 51 2.69 23.19 -13.16
N GLU A 52 1.71 22.46 -13.68
CA GLU A 52 1.41 21.08 -13.29
C GLU A 52 2.66 20.18 -13.30
N THR A 53 3.64 20.57 -14.13
CA THR A 53 4.98 20.00 -14.24
C THR A 53 5.77 19.95 -12.93
N HIS A 54 5.61 20.91 -12.00
CA HIS A 54 6.37 20.90 -10.75
C HIS A 54 5.88 19.80 -9.80
N LYS A 55 4.55 19.65 -9.66
CA LYS A 55 3.97 18.57 -8.84
C LYS A 55 4.28 17.19 -9.41
N GLU A 56 4.23 17.06 -10.75
CA GLU A 56 4.62 15.83 -11.43
C GLU A 56 6.10 15.51 -11.23
N SER A 57 6.98 16.51 -11.30
CA SER A 57 8.41 16.37 -11.03
C SER A 57 8.68 15.94 -9.58
N LEU A 58 8.01 16.57 -8.61
CA LEU A 58 8.12 16.18 -7.20
C LEU A 58 7.63 14.76 -6.96
N LEU A 59 6.51 14.37 -7.58
CA LEU A 59 6.00 13.01 -7.49
C LEU A 59 6.96 12.01 -8.14
N ALA A 60 7.54 12.33 -9.29
CA ALA A 60 8.53 11.47 -9.94
C ALA A 60 9.77 11.28 -9.06
N LEU A 61 10.31 12.37 -8.49
CA LEU A 61 11.44 12.33 -7.56
C LEU A 61 11.10 11.50 -6.31
N ARG A 62 9.91 11.71 -5.74
CA ARG A 62 9.41 10.91 -4.60
C ARG A 62 9.40 9.42 -4.95
N ARG A 63 8.83 9.05 -6.09
CA ARG A 63 8.73 7.64 -6.53
C ARG A 63 10.11 7.04 -6.80
N GLU A 64 11.06 7.81 -7.31
CA GLU A 64 12.45 7.36 -7.45
C GLU A 64 13.09 7.02 -6.10
N LEU A 65 12.97 7.93 -5.13
CA LEU A 65 13.52 7.74 -3.80
C LEU A 65 12.85 6.58 -3.07
N GLU A 66 11.51 6.50 -3.11
CA GLU A 66 10.75 5.37 -2.55
C GLU A 66 11.13 4.04 -3.22
N TRP A 67 11.42 4.03 -4.53
CA TRP A 67 11.82 2.82 -5.24
C TRP A 67 13.12 2.26 -4.67
N HIS A 68 14.10 3.11 -4.41
CA HIS A 68 15.38 2.67 -3.85
C HIS A 68 15.22 1.98 -2.50
N PHE A 69 14.24 2.40 -1.69
CA PHE A 69 13.95 1.80 -0.39
C PHE A 69 12.85 0.72 -0.41
N SER A 70 12.32 0.36 -1.58
CA SER A 70 11.32 -0.71 -1.73
C SER A 70 11.90 -2.11 -1.50
N ASP A 71 11.07 -3.09 -1.15
CA ASP A 71 11.48 -4.49 -1.09
C ASP A 71 11.95 -5.00 -2.44
N ALA A 72 11.23 -4.63 -3.51
CA ALA A 72 11.57 -5.00 -4.88
C ALA A 72 13.01 -4.62 -5.24
N ASN A 73 13.42 -3.39 -4.92
CA ASN A 73 14.78 -2.93 -5.21
C ASN A 73 15.80 -3.51 -4.23
N LEU A 74 15.55 -3.41 -2.92
CA LEU A 74 16.52 -3.79 -1.90
C LEU A 74 16.84 -5.28 -1.90
N SER A 75 15.90 -6.14 -2.32
CA SER A 75 16.16 -7.56 -2.51
C SER A 75 17.19 -7.84 -3.62
N GLY A 76 17.35 -6.96 -4.61
CA GLY A 76 18.35 -7.09 -5.68
C GLY A 76 19.58 -6.18 -5.53
N ASP A 77 19.47 -5.10 -4.77
CA ASP A 77 20.47 -4.03 -4.68
C ASP A 77 21.43 -4.25 -3.51
N GLN A 78 22.41 -5.13 -3.70
CA GLN A 78 23.36 -5.51 -2.64
C GLN A 78 24.15 -4.33 -2.07
N VAL A 79 24.56 -3.37 -2.91
CA VAL A 79 25.32 -2.20 -2.46
C VAL A 79 24.48 -1.37 -1.49
N LEU A 80 23.22 -1.09 -1.85
CA LEU A 80 22.32 -0.33 -0.97
C LEU A 80 21.92 -1.15 0.27
N HIS A 81 21.65 -2.44 0.11
CA HIS A 81 21.33 -3.35 1.22
C HIS A 81 22.46 -3.42 2.25
N ASP A 82 23.71 -3.58 1.81
CA ASP A 82 24.90 -3.57 2.66
C ASP A 82 25.07 -2.21 3.35
N GLN A 83 24.86 -1.11 2.63
CA GLN A 83 24.99 0.23 3.20
C GLN A 83 23.95 0.50 4.30
N ILE A 84 22.68 0.12 4.08
CA ILE A 84 21.64 0.22 5.13
C ILE A 84 22.00 -0.69 6.30
N SER A 85 22.42 -1.93 6.04
CA SER A 85 22.81 -2.89 7.08
C SER A 85 23.90 -2.32 7.99
N LYS A 86 24.92 -1.66 7.43
CA LYS A 86 25.99 -0.98 8.17
C LYS A 86 25.49 0.21 8.99
N ALA A 87 24.45 0.90 8.51
CA ALA A 87 23.86 2.04 9.19
C ALA A 87 22.84 1.64 10.28
N LEU A 88 22.33 0.40 10.30
CA LEU A 88 21.30 -0.06 11.25
C LEU A 88 21.65 0.21 12.73
N PRO A 89 22.89 -0.01 13.23
CA PRO A 89 23.23 0.31 14.62
C PRO A 89 23.05 1.79 14.98
N ALA A 90 23.21 2.69 14.00
CA ALA A 90 22.95 4.12 14.13
C ALA A 90 21.51 4.50 13.71
N GLY A 91 20.61 3.51 13.68
CA GLY A 91 19.21 3.70 13.33
C GLY A 91 18.89 3.61 11.84
N GLY A 92 19.85 3.32 10.94
CA GLY A 92 19.59 3.07 9.51
C GLY A 92 19.58 4.32 8.62
N TRP A 93 20.15 5.43 9.07
CA TRP A 93 20.19 6.70 8.34
C TRP A 93 21.28 6.72 7.25
N LEU A 94 20.90 7.05 6.02
CA LEU A 94 21.78 7.19 4.87
C LEU A 94 21.92 8.65 4.46
N ASN A 95 23.15 9.08 4.19
CA ASN A 95 23.42 10.43 3.70
C ASN A 95 22.91 10.62 2.25
N CYS A 96 22.21 11.72 1.97
CA CYS A 96 21.68 12.04 0.64
C CYS A 96 22.78 12.25 -0.41
N GLN A 97 23.92 12.80 -0.02
CA GLN A 97 25.05 12.99 -0.94
C GLN A 97 25.55 11.65 -1.48
N TRP A 98 25.65 10.64 -0.62
CA TRP A 98 26.01 9.29 -1.03
C TRP A 98 24.95 8.69 -1.98
N MET A 99 23.67 8.88 -1.67
CA MET A 99 22.57 8.43 -2.55
C MET A 99 22.66 9.07 -3.93
N LYS A 100 22.95 10.38 -4.02
CA LYS A 100 23.13 11.10 -5.29
C LYS A 100 24.27 10.49 -6.12
N GLN A 101 25.40 10.17 -5.49
CA GLN A 101 26.56 9.57 -6.15
C GLN A 101 26.30 8.14 -6.66
N VAL A 102 25.66 7.30 -5.84
CA VAL A 102 25.51 5.86 -6.16
C VAL A 102 24.29 5.58 -7.04
N LYS A 103 23.20 6.33 -6.87
CA LYS A 103 21.91 6.02 -7.50
C LYS A 103 21.53 6.93 -8.66
N ARG A 104 22.37 7.91 -8.98
CA ARG A 104 22.19 8.85 -10.09
C ARG A 104 20.86 9.58 -10.00
N LEU A 105 20.58 10.16 -8.84
CA LEU A 105 19.49 11.13 -8.72
C LEU A 105 19.71 12.27 -9.75
N PRO A 106 18.64 12.90 -10.28
CA PRO A 106 18.76 14.02 -11.21
C PRO A 106 19.77 15.08 -10.72
N CYS A 107 20.59 15.61 -11.62
CA CYS A 107 21.70 16.51 -11.24
C CYS A 107 21.22 17.75 -10.48
N ASP A 108 20.04 18.25 -10.84
CA ASP A 108 19.29 19.37 -10.28
C ASP A 108 18.56 19.05 -8.97
N THR A 109 18.66 17.82 -8.46
CA THR A 109 18.06 17.47 -7.17
C THR A 109 18.74 18.27 -6.04
N THR A 110 17.99 19.20 -5.45
CA THR A 110 18.37 19.96 -4.26
C THR A 110 17.74 19.36 -3.00
N PRO A 111 18.26 19.64 -1.79
CA PRO A 111 17.63 19.22 -0.54
C PRO A 111 16.19 19.69 -0.38
N GLU A 112 15.87 20.90 -0.83
CA GLU A 112 14.52 21.48 -0.75
C GLU A 112 13.54 20.66 -1.61
N LEU A 113 13.96 20.26 -2.82
CA LEU A 113 13.17 19.38 -3.67
C LEU A 113 12.98 18.00 -3.03
N ILE A 114 14.00 17.43 -2.38
CA ILE A 114 13.87 16.14 -1.66
C ILE A 114 12.90 16.28 -0.48
N LEU A 115 13.03 17.33 0.33
CA LEU A 115 12.16 17.60 1.48
C LEU A 115 10.70 17.73 1.06
N GLU A 116 10.44 18.50 0.00
CA GLU A 116 9.10 18.71 -0.53
C GLU A 116 8.56 17.44 -1.18
N ALA A 117 9.36 16.74 -1.99
CA ALA A 117 8.97 15.49 -2.66
C ALA A 117 8.61 14.39 -1.66
N LEU A 118 9.37 14.25 -0.57
CA LEU A 118 9.14 13.22 0.43
C LEU A 118 8.13 13.64 1.51
N LYS A 119 7.46 14.79 1.37
CA LYS A 119 6.37 15.19 2.27
C LYS A 119 5.24 14.16 2.22
N GLY A 120 4.99 13.54 3.37
CA GLY A 120 4.02 12.44 3.48
C GLY A 120 4.48 11.16 2.77
N SER A 121 5.77 10.98 2.49
CA SER A 121 6.36 9.69 2.11
C SER A 121 6.47 8.76 3.32
N HIS A 122 6.75 7.48 3.05
CA HIS A 122 7.12 6.50 4.07
C HIS A 122 8.64 6.43 4.30
N VAL A 123 9.42 7.07 3.42
CA VAL A 123 10.85 7.29 3.63
C VAL A 123 11.00 8.48 4.58
N GLU A 124 11.68 8.25 5.69
CA GLU A 124 11.91 9.28 6.70
C GLU A 124 13.08 10.19 6.31
N LEU A 125 12.98 11.42 6.77
CA LEU A 125 13.95 12.48 6.55
C LEU A 125 14.47 13.01 7.89
N GLN A 126 15.78 13.20 7.98
CA GLN A 126 16.41 13.89 9.10
C GLN A 126 17.44 14.88 8.57
N MET A 127 17.40 16.10 9.08
CA MET A 127 18.42 17.11 8.81
C MET A 127 19.35 17.19 10.02
N ALA A 128 20.63 16.90 9.83
CA ALA A 128 21.63 17.10 10.86
C ALA A 128 21.77 18.60 11.15
N ARG A 129 21.74 18.97 12.44
CA ARG A 129 22.05 20.34 12.83
C ARG A 129 23.48 20.64 12.43
N ARG A 130 23.66 21.74 11.71
CA ARG A 130 24.98 22.28 11.44
C ARG A 130 25.57 22.65 12.79
N SER A 131 26.74 22.08 13.13
CA SER A 131 27.52 22.62 14.25
C SER A 131 27.68 24.12 13.99
N SER A 132 27.41 24.93 15.00
CA SER A 132 27.62 26.39 14.96
C SER A 132 29.10 26.76 14.79
N ASP A 133 30.00 25.77 14.75
CA ASP A 133 31.41 25.97 14.43
C ASP A 133 31.53 26.51 13.01
N LYS A 134 31.71 27.84 12.94
CA LYS A 134 31.78 28.71 11.75
C LYS A 134 32.91 28.39 10.78
N THR A 135 33.62 27.28 10.93
CA THR A 135 34.81 26.91 10.16
C THR A 135 34.54 25.87 9.08
N ALA A 136 33.29 25.45 8.86
CA ALA A 136 32.93 24.61 7.71
C ALA A 136 33.24 25.38 6.42
N ALA A 137 34.42 25.11 5.87
CA ALA A 137 35.01 25.70 4.69
C ALA A 137 33.93 25.79 3.60
N ALA A 138 33.53 27.03 3.30
CA ALA A 138 32.75 27.27 2.11
C ALA A 138 33.56 26.70 0.94
N GLY A 139 32.92 25.91 0.08
CA GLY A 139 33.58 25.42 -1.13
C GLY A 139 34.11 26.60 -1.96
N PRO A 140 34.92 26.36 -2.99
CA PRO A 140 35.52 27.42 -3.81
C PRO A 140 34.50 28.43 -4.40
N ASN A 141 33.22 28.06 -4.46
CA ASN A 141 32.13 28.92 -4.93
C ASN A 141 31.23 29.50 -3.81
N GLY A 142 31.58 29.34 -2.53
CA GLY A 142 30.76 29.83 -1.41
C GLY A 142 29.50 29.00 -1.11
N THR A 143 29.06 28.12 -2.03
CA THR A 143 27.86 27.29 -1.87
C THR A 143 28.16 26.10 -0.98
N VAL A 144 27.46 26.03 0.15
CA VAL A 144 27.50 24.88 1.05
C VAL A 144 26.64 23.79 0.45
N ASP A 145 27.22 22.63 0.15
CA ASP A 145 26.45 21.47 -0.27
C ASP A 145 25.58 20.99 0.91
N THR A 146 24.31 21.35 0.90
CA THR A 146 23.35 21.06 1.97
C THR A 146 22.92 19.59 1.96
N LEU A 147 23.17 18.82 0.88
CA LEU A 147 22.85 17.39 0.82
C LEU A 147 23.66 16.57 1.82
N GLN A 148 24.85 17.02 2.21
CA GLN A 148 25.68 16.34 3.21
C GLN A 148 25.04 16.32 4.60
N PHE A 149 24.06 17.20 4.86
CA PHE A 149 23.35 17.27 6.14
C PHE A 149 21.97 16.62 6.08
N LEU A 150 21.54 16.14 4.90
CA LEU A 150 20.24 15.49 4.73
C LEU A 150 20.39 13.97 4.75
N PHE A 151 19.61 13.31 5.59
CA PHE A 151 19.63 11.87 5.78
C PHE A 151 18.26 11.25 5.47
N LEU A 152 18.29 10.08 4.85
CA LEU A 152 17.12 9.28 4.48
C LEU A 152 17.13 7.97 5.24
N ARG A 153 15.96 7.48 5.62
CA ARG A 153 15.82 6.18 6.26
C ARG A 153 14.55 5.45 5.82
N ARG A 154 14.67 4.13 5.71
CA ARG A 154 13.53 3.20 5.68
C ARG A 154 13.16 2.76 7.10
N ARG A 155 11.86 2.70 7.40
CA ARG A 155 11.33 2.22 8.70
C ARG A 155 11.25 0.70 8.83
N GLN A 156 10.93 0.00 7.75
CA GLN A 156 10.81 -1.46 7.77
C GLN A 156 12.18 -2.14 7.78
N PRO A 157 12.30 -3.34 8.40
CA PRO A 157 13.49 -4.17 8.29
C PRO A 157 13.86 -4.45 6.83
N LEU A 158 15.13 -4.73 6.56
CA LEU A 158 15.58 -5.08 5.23
C LEU A 158 14.92 -6.38 4.76
N PRO A 159 14.51 -6.47 3.48
CA PRO A 159 14.01 -7.71 2.90
C PRO A 159 15.15 -8.73 2.73
N PRO A 160 14.83 -9.99 2.38
CA PRO A 160 15.85 -10.95 2.01
C PRO A 160 16.64 -10.44 0.81
N LEU A 161 17.97 -10.55 0.88
CA LEU A 161 18.83 -10.27 -0.27
C LEU A 161 18.84 -11.51 -1.18
N LEU A 162 18.64 -11.29 -2.47
CA LEU A 162 18.64 -12.33 -3.50
C LEU A 162 20.02 -12.53 -4.11
N ARG A 163 20.25 -13.76 -4.57
CA ARG A 163 21.45 -14.12 -5.35
C ARG A 163 21.49 -13.34 -6.66
N SER A 164 22.69 -13.13 -7.19
CA SER A 164 22.89 -12.28 -8.36
C SER A 164 22.19 -12.83 -9.62
N GLU A 165 22.10 -14.14 -9.73
CA GLU A 165 21.44 -14.87 -10.82
C GLU A 165 19.92 -14.67 -10.84
N CYS A 166 19.34 -14.26 -9.69
CA CYS A 166 17.92 -13.93 -9.57
C CYS A 166 17.65 -12.43 -9.82
N ARG A 167 18.69 -11.62 -10.09
CA ARG A 167 18.54 -10.18 -10.37
C ARG A 167 18.22 -9.98 -11.84
N GLY A 168 17.22 -9.15 -12.12
CA GLY A 168 16.96 -8.66 -13.49
C GLY A 168 16.09 -9.55 -14.37
N LEU A 169 15.72 -10.75 -13.91
CA LEU A 169 14.57 -11.42 -14.47
C LEU A 169 13.35 -10.73 -13.90
N GLY A 170 12.65 -10.00 -14.74
CA GLY A 170 11.29 -9.55 -14.50
C GLY A 170 10.27 -10.64 -14.17
N GLU A 171 10.76 -11.85 -13.96
CA GLU A 171 10.09 -13.09 -13.62
C GLU A 171 10.58 -13.45 -12.21
N LEU A 172 9.61 -13.63 -11.32
CA LEU A 172 9.89 -14.00 -9.94
C LEU A 172 10.57 -15.38 -9.95
N PRO A 173 11.64 -15.58 -9.15
CA PRO A 173 12.38 -16.84 -9.15
C PRO A 173 11.43 -17.98 -8.75
N LEU A 174 11.44 -19.11 -9.46
CA LEU A 174 10.49 -20.23 -9.26
C LEU A 174 10.37 -20.76 -7.82
N ASP A 175 11.37 -20.50 -6.98
CA ASP A 175 11.33 -20.83 -5.55
C ASP A 175 11.96 -19.67 -4.75
N PRO A 176 11.17 -18.92 -3.95
CA PRO A 176 11.67 -17.78 -3.18
C PRO A 176 12.76 -18.21 -2.18
N VAL A 177 12.66 -19.42 -1.64
CA VAL A 177 13.59 -19.93 -0.61
C VAL A 177 14.97 -20.12 -1.22
N LYS A 178 15.04 -20.69 -2.43
CA LYS A 178 16.30 -20.95 -3.14
C LYS A 178 16.95 -19.69 -3.69
N ALA A 179 16.14 -18.66 -3.96
CA ALA A 179 16.61 -17.38 -4.48
C ALA A 179 17.31 -16.51 -3.42
N VAL A 180 17.03 -16.75 -2.13
CA VAL A 180 17.59 -15.98 -1.03
C VAL A 180 19.08 -16.31 -0.85
N LEU A 181 19.89 -15.26 -0.86
CA LEU A 181 21.30 -15.29 -0.45
C LEU A 181 21.42 -15.15 1.07
N ARG A 182 20.69 -14.18 1.66
CA ARG A 182 20.65 -13.94 3.11
C ARG A 182 19.33 -13.32 3.53
N ASP A 183 18.82 -13.70 4.70
CA ASP A 183 17.63 -13.11 5.33
C ASP A 183 17.86 -12.89 6.84
N PRO A 184 18.73 -11.95 7.23
CA PRO A 184 19.08 -11.74 8.63
C PRO A 184 17.90 -11.26 9.49
N HIS A 185 16.82 -10.78 8.89
CA HIS A 185 15.65 -10.24 9.58
C HIS A 185 14.43 -11.17 9.57
N GLY A 186 14.54 -12.37 8.98
CA GLY A 186 13.45 -13.34 8.90
C GLY A 186 12.22 -12.78 8.18
N THR A 187 12.43 -12.15 7.03
CA THR A 187 11.44 -11.41 6.23
C THR A 187 11.03 -12.14 4.95
N LEU A 188 11.35 -13.43 4.81
CA LEU A 188 11.03 -14.24 3.64
C LEU A 188 9.54 -14.24 3.24
N ASN A 189 8.62 -14.08 4.19
CA ASN A 189 7.19 -13.93 3.92
C ASN A 189 6.90 -12.73 3.01
N ARG A 190 7.60 -11.60 3.18
CA ARG A 190 7.41 -10.39 2.39
C ARG A 190 7.75 -10.60 0.92
N LEU A 191 8.80 -11.38 0.63
CA LEU A 191 9.16 -11.77 -0.73
C LEU A 191 8.07 -12.67 -1.36
N LYS A 192 7.54 -13.63 -0.58
CA LYS A 192 6.43 -14.50 -1.03
C LYS A 192 5.17 -13.69 -1.32
N ASP A 193 4.86 -12.72 -0.46
CA ASP A 193 3.72 -11.83 -0.60
C ASP A 193 3.85 -10.91 -1.81
N GLN A 194 5.04 -10.34 -2.01
CA GLN A 194 5.36 -9.55 -3.19
C GLN A 194 5.14 -10.34 -4.47
N TRP A 195 5.60 -11.59 -4.52
CA TRP A 195 5.32 -12.45 -5.66
C TRP A 195 3.82 -12.62 -5.85
N ARG A 196 3.12 -13.11 -4.83
CA ARG A 196 1.68 -13.40 -4.88
C ARG A 196 0.89 -12.21 -5.41
N VAL A 197 1.18 -11.00 -4.91
CA VAL A 197 0.54 -9.76 -5.36
C VAL A 197 0.83 -9.47 -6.84
N GLN A 198 2.09 -9.58 -7.27
CA GLN A 198 2.45 -9.36 -8.67
C GLN A 198 1.81 -10.38 -9.62
N GLU A 199 1.69 -11.64 -9.20
CA GLU A 199 1.08 -12.70 -10.00
C GLU A 199 -0.44 -12.52 -10.09
N GLN A 200 -1.11 -12.30 -8.96
CA GLN A 200 -2.56 -12.29 -8.89
C GLN A 200 -3.18 -10.95 -9.30
N LEU A 201 -2.54 -9.83 -8.92
CA LEU A 201 -3.07 -8.48 -9.12
C LEU A 201 -2.33 -7.69 -10.19
N ARG A 202 -1.17 -8.15 -10.68
CA ARG A 202 -0.39 -7.49 -11.76
C ARG A 202 -0.05 -6.02 -11.46
N ILE A 203 0.06 -5.68 -10.17
CA ILE A 203 0.47 -4.37 -9.67
C ILE A 203 1.91 -4.41 -9.17
N ARG A 204 2.53 -3.23 -9.04
CA ARG A 204 3.90 -3.06 -8.52
C ARG A 204 3.84 -2.69 -7.04
N GLU A 205 4.97 -2.87 -6.35
CA GLU A 205 5.10 -2.39 -4.98
C GLU A 205 4.88 -0.88 -4.89
N LEU A 206 5.51 -0.08 -5.75
CA LEU A 206 5.19 1.34 -5.81
C LEU A 206 3.88 1.59 -6.54
N GLY A 207 3.12 2.51 -5.96
CA GLY A 207 1.85 2.99 -6.45
C GLY A 207 1.91 3.80 -7.74
N ASP A 208 0.74 3.89 -8.37
CA ASP A 208 0.47 4.79 -9.48
C ASP A 208 -0.91 5.44 -9.29
N GLY A 209 -1.21 6.49 -10.07
CA GLY A 209 -2.48 7.21 -9.98
C GLY A 209 -3.63 6.64 -10.82
N SER A 210 -3.44 5.48 -11.46
CA SER A 210 -4.30 4.99 -12.55
C SER A 210 -4.89 3.60 -12.34
N THR A 211 -4.29 2.80 -11.46
CA THR A 211 -4.72 1.44 -11.19
C THR A 211 -6.07 1.47 -10.48
N THR A 212 -7.08 0.81 -11.05
CA THR A 212 -8.42 0.72 -10.47
C THR A 212 -8.57 -0.59 -9.73
N PHE A 213 -9.18 -0.56 -8.55
CA PHE A 213 -9.41 -1.73 -7.70
C PHE A 213 -10.90 -2.01 -7.59
N TYR A 214 -11.29 -3.27 -7.76
CA TYR A 214 -12.67 -3.71 -7.67
C TYR A 214 -12.83 -4.85 -6.69
N GLU A 215 -13.93 -4.87 -5.94
CA GLU A 215 -14.35 -6.05 -5.20
C GLU A 215 -14.67 -7.18 -6.19
N ARG A 216 -14.13 -8.37 -5.94
CA ARG A 216 -14.50 -9.54 -6.72
C ARG A 216 -15.92 -9.96 -6.35
N PRO A 217 -16.80 -10.10 -7.35
CA PRO A 217 -18.15 -10.51 -7.07
C PRO A 217 -18.15 -11.95 -6.56
N ARG A 218 -18.99 -12.21 -5.56
CA ARG A 218 -19.27 -13.57 -5.10
C ARG A 218 -20.11 -14.31 -6.14
N LYS A 219 -20.09 -15.65 -6.09
CA LYS A 219 -20.88 -16.51 -6.99
C LYS A 219 -22.32 -15.97 -7.11
N GLY A 220 -22.77 -15.75 -8.35
CA GLY A 220 -24.10 -15.22 -8.67
C GLY A 220 -24.17 -13.70 -8.88
N ASN A 221 -23.24 -12.91 -8.35
CA ASN A 221 -23.17 -11.48 -8.65
C ASN A 221 -22.26 -11.24 -9.87
N ARG A 222 -22.65 -10.35 -10.78
CA ARG A 222 -21.84 -9.96 -11.95
C ARG A 222 -21.28 -8.55 -11.83
N ILE A 223 -21.80 -7.75 -10.91
CA ILE A 223 -21.43 -6.34 -10.76
C ILE A 223 -20.17 -6.25 -9.90
N ARG A 224 -19.14 -5.61 -10.46
CA ARG A 224 -17.91 -5.28 -9.74
C ARG A 224 -18.06 -3.90 -9.10
N LYS A 225 -17.92 -3.81 -7.78
CA LYS A 225 -17.93 -2.52 -7.06
C LYS A 225 -16.53 -1.91 -7.11
N LEU A 226 -16.41 -0.65 -7.56
CA LEU A 226 -15.14 0.07 -7.61
C LEU A 226 -14.73 0.53 -6.20
N LEU A 227 -13.61 0.05 -5.70
CA LEU A 227 -13.13 0.31 -4.33
C LEU A 227 -12.22 1.53 -4.23
N ALA A 228 -11.31 1.67 -5.20
CA ALA A 228 -10.27 2.70 -5.21
C ALA A 228 -9.72 2.96 -6.62
N VAL A 229 -9.10 4.13 -6.81
CA VAL A 229 -8.36 4.51 -8.03
C VAL A 229 -7.01 5.10 -7.64
N GLY A 230 -5.95 4.49 -8.15
CA GLY A 230 -4.58 4.71 -7.73
C GLY A 230 -4.28 4.08 -6.37
N TYR A 231 -3.00 4.10 -6.00
CA TYR A 231 -2.53 3.67 -4.68
C TYR A 231 -1.16 4.30 -4.39
N GLU A 232 -0.72 4.27 -3.14
CA GLU A 232 0.61 4.77 -2.73
C GLU A 232 1.68 3.69 -2.86
N ARG A 233 1.42 2.50 -2.30
CA ARG A 233 2.30 1.34 -2.38
C ARG A 233 1.56 0.07 -1.98
N VAL A 234 2.20 -1.07 -2.19
CA VAL A 234 1.88 -2.32 -1.51
C VAL A 234 2.83 -2.45 -0.32
N LEU A 235 2.28 -2.45 0.88
CA LEU A 235 2.99 -2.67 2.13
C LEU A 235 3.03 -4.17 2.42
N TYR A 236 4.22 -4.75 2.47
CA TYR A 236 4.44 -6.14 2.88
C TYR A 236 4.75 -6.18 4.38
N GLY A 237 3.76 -6.53 5.19
CA GLY A 237 3.89 -6.71 6.64
C GLY A 237 3.87 -8.18 7.04
N ASP A 238 4.01 -8.45 8.34
CA ASP A 238 3.94 -9.83 8.86
C ASP A 238 2.54 -10.45 8.76
N ASP A 239 1.50 -9.61 8.75
CA ASP A 239 0.10 -10.01 8.64
C ASP A 239 -0.39 -10.04 7.18
N GLY A 240 0.55 -10.09 6.23
CA GLY A 240 0.29 -10.15 4.79
C GLY A 240 0.43 -8.80 4.07
N PRO A 241 0.12 -8.80 2.76
CA PRO A 241 0.25 -7.63 1.91
C PRO A 241 -0.99 -6.74 1.94
N TYR A 242 -0.77 -5.44 2.02
CA TYR A 242 -1.83 -4.43 2.01
C TYR A 242 -1.55 -3.37 0.95
N ILE A 243 -2.57 -2.99 0.18
CA ILE A 243 -2.55 -1.81 -0.67
C ILE A 243 -2.78 -0.60 0.23
N GLU A 244 -1.80 0.30 0.28
CA GLU A 244 -1.87 1.57 0.99
C GLU A 244 -2.46 2.64 0.07
N LEU A 245 -3.50 3.32 0.55
CA LEU A 245 -4.28 4.33 -0.16
C LEU A 245 -4.28 5.62 0.65
N ASN A 246 -4.17 6.76 -0.03
CA ASN A 246 -4.54 8.05 0.57
C ASN A 246 -6.06 8.28 0.47
N GLN A 247 -6.58 9.28 1.18
CA GLN A 247 -8.02 9.56 1.25
C GLN A 247 -8.68 9.82 -0.12
N GLN A 248 -7.95 10.42 -1.07
CA GLN A 248 -8.47 10.79 -2.40
C GLN A 248 -8.55 9.58 -3.35
N GLN A 249 -7.77 8.54 -3.08
CA GLN A 249 -7.76 7.31 -3.86
C GLN A 249 -8.93 6.37 -3.50
N VAL A 250 -9.53 6.54 -2.31
CA VAL A 250 -10.67 5.74 -1.85
C VAL A 250 -11.97 6.19 -2.51
N ARG A 251 -12.79 5.24 -2.97
CA ARG A 251 -14.17 5.51 -3.42
C ARG A 251 -15.14 5.28 -2.28
N TRP A 252 -15.39 6.34 -1.51
CA TRP A 252 -16.16 6.30 -0.26
C TRP A 252 -17.58 5.76 -0.41
N GLU A 253 -18.19 5.90 -1.59
CA GLU A 253 -19.51 5.34 -1.92
C GLU A 253 -19.54 3.80 -1.93
N SER A 254 -18.36 3.17 -1.84
CA SER A 254 -18.20 1.73 -1.72
C SER A 254 -18.03 1.24 -0.30
N TRP A 255 -17.94 2.14 0.67
CA TRP A 255 -17.61 1.85 2.07
C TRP A 255 -18.65 2.42 3.06
N PRO A 256 -19.95 2.12 2.89
CA PRO A 256 -20.99 2.77 3.68
C PRO A 256 -21.03 2.35 5.16
N HIS A 257 -20.42 1.22 5.52
CA HIS A 257 -20.48 0.68 6.88
C HIS A 257 -19.19 0.97 7.63
N PHE A 258 -19.26 1.87 8.61
CA PHE A 258 -18.13 2.26 9.45
C PHE A 258 -18.23 1.62 10.84
N HIS A 259 -17.15 0.98 11.28
CA HIS A 259 -17.01 0.44 12.62
C HIS A 259 -15.89 1.20 13.36
N ASN A 260 -16.32 2.11 14.24
CA ASN A 260 -15.44 2.92 15.07
C ASN A 260 -14.85 2.08 16.20
N LYS A 261 -13.52 2.01 16.26
CA LYS A 261 -12.79 1.23 17.26
C LYS A 261 -12.08 2.07 18.31
N LYS A 262 -12.30 3.38 18.36
CA LYS A 262 -11.72 4.28 19.36
C LYS A 262 -12.04 3.88 20.81
N GLY A 263 -13.19 3.23 21.04
CA GLY A 263 -13.58 2.73 22.36
C GLY A 263 -12.86 1.46 22.79
N TYR A 264 -12.13 0.77 21.90
CA TYR A 264 -11.38 -0.43 22.25
C TYR A 264 -9.94 -0.07 22.62
N GLN A 265 -9.53 -0.47 23.83
CA GLN A 265 -8.14 -0.34 24.24
C GLN A 265 -7.22 -1.02 23.23
N ASN A 266 -6.10 -0.38 22.90
CA ASN A 266 -5.12 -0.86 21.92
C ASN A 266 -5.63 -0.97 20.47
N SER A 267 -6.65 -0.21 20.07
CA SER A 267 -7.02 -0.10 18.65
C SER A 267 -6.09 0.87 17.90
N TYR A 268 -5.50 0.42 16.80
CA TYR A 268 -4.61 1.22 15.94
C TYR A 268 -5.28 1.69 14.65
N TYR A 269 -6.50 1.21 14.41
CA TYR A 269 -7.27 1.48 13.19
C TYR A 269 -8.76 1.36 13.44
N ASP A 270 -9.53 2.02 12.58
CA ASP A 270 -10.97 1.79 12.42
C ASP A 270 -11.23 0.93 11.17
N GLU A 271 -12.45 0.41 11.02
CA GLU A 271 -12.79 -0.53 9.97
C GLU A 271 -13.94 0.01 9.11
N TYR A 272 -13.82 -0.13 7.79
CA TYR A 272 -14.89 0.14 6.85
C TYR A 272 -15.19 -1.11 6.02
N TYR A 273 -16.47 -1.34 5.74
CA TYR A 273 -16.95 -2.50 5.01
C TYR A 273 -17.80 -2.08 3.80
N THR A 274 -17.68 -2.86 2.73
CA THR A 274 -18.64 -2.83 1.62
C THR A 274 -19.97 -3.43 2.06
N ASP A 275 -21.07 -3.16 1.35
CA ASP A 275 -22.39 -3.74 1.68
C ASP A 275 -22.35 -5.28 1.76
N SER A 276 -21.71 -5.92 0.77
CA SER A 276 -21.53 -7.36 0.70
C SER A 276 -20.72 -7.88 1.88
N SER A 277 -19.59 -7.24 2.20
CA SER A 277 -18.71 -7.70 3.27
C SER A 277 -19.31 -7.46 4.65
N HIS A 278 -20.01 -6.33 4.86
CA HIS A 278 -20.66 -6.02 6.12
C HIS A 278 -21.79 -7.01 6.46
N ALA A 279 -22.67 -7.31 5.51
CA ALA A 279 -23.78 -8.25 5.74
C ALA A 279 -23.29 -9.63 6.22
N LEU A 280 -22.17 -10.09 5.67
CA LEU A 280 -21.56 -11.37 6.04
C LEU A 280 -20.79 -11.31 7.35
N TRP A 281 -20.02 -10.24 7.55
CA TRP A 281 -19.37 -9.98 8.82
C TRP A 281 -20.40 -10.00 9.95
N PHE A 282 -21.49 -9.24 9.79
CA PHE A 282 -22.55 -9.13 10.78
C PHE A 282 -23.23 -10.47 11.05
N LYS A 283 -23.58 -11.23 10.00
CA LYS A 283 -24.13 -12.59 10.15
C LYS A 283 -23.17 -13.51 10.91
N ARG A 284 -21.90 -13.56 10.52
CA ARG A 284 -20.87 -14.39 11.17
C ARG A 284 -20.61 -13.97 12.61
N TRP A 285 -20.67 -12.67 12.87
CA TRP A 285 -20.54 -12.10 14.20
C TRP A 285 -21.68 -12.56 15.10
N GLN A 286 -22.93 -12.47 14.65
CA GLN A 286 -24.11 -12.96 15.37
C GLN A 286 -24.05 -14.46 15.63
N GLN A 287 -23.45 -15.22 14.70
CA GLN A 287 -23.28 -16.67 14.79
C GLN A 287 -22.03 -17.09 15.58
N TRP A 288 -21.27 -16.16 16.15
CA TRP A 288 -20.05 -16.45 16.92
C TRP A 288 -19.00 -17.24 16.13
N VAL A 289 -18.94 -17.03 14.81
CA VAL A 289 -17.98 -17.73 13.94
C VAL A 289 -16.55 -17.28 14.30
N PRO A 290 -15.62 -18.22 14.54
CA PRO A 290 -14.21 -17.88 14.69
C PRO A 290 -13.70 -17.10 13.48
N GLN A 291 -13.02 -15.97 13.71
CA GLN A 291 -12.51 -15.07 12.65
C GLN A 291 -13.62 -14.59 11.67
N PRO A 292 -14.60 -13.79 12.14
CA PRO A 292 -15.73 -13.37 11.32
C PRO A 292 -15.32 -12.56 10.07
N THR A 293 -14.13 -11.95 10.09
CA THR A 293 -13.54 -11.15 9.02
C THR A 293 -12.85 -11.95 7.92
N ALA A 294 -12.64 -13.27 8.09
CA ALA A 294 -11.90 -14.09 7.14
C ALA A 294 -12.56 -14.10 5.74
N GLY A 295 -11.81 -13.74 4.70
CA GLY A 295 -12.31 -13.69 3.32
C GLY A 295 -13.34 -12.59 3.06
N LEU A 296 -13.25 -11.48 3.80
CA LEU A 296 -14.05 -10.27 3.57
C LEU A 296 -13.18 -9.14 3.02
N VAL A 297 -13.79 -8.26 2.22
CA VAL A 297 -13.15 -7.01 1.80
C VAL A 297 -13.40 -5.98 2.90
N MET A 298 -12.31 -5.46 3.46
CA MET A 298 -12.34 -4.45 4.51
C MET A 298 -11.26 -3.41 4.23
N LEU A 299 -11.58 -2.16 4.55
CA LEU A 299 -10.66 -1.04 4.49
C LEU A 299 -10.32 -0.60 5.91
N TYR A 300 -9.06 -0.73 6.28
CA TYR A 300 -8.56 -0.30 7.58
C TYR A 300 -8.18 1.18 7.51
N ALA A 301 -8.74 2.01 8.36
CA ALA A 301 -8.36 3.42 8.49
C ALA A 301 -7.38 3.57 9.65
N GLN A 302 -6.09 3.75 9.34
CA GLN A 302 -5.06 3.78 10.37
C GLN A 302 -5.13 5.08 11.19
N THR A 303 -5.26 4.95 12.51
CA THR A 303 -5.38 6.08 13.43
C THR A 303 -4.10 6.33 14.22
N TYR A 304 -3.33 5.28 14.50
CA TYR A 304 -2.06 5.36 15.26
C TYR A 304 -0.93 4.64 14.52
N PRO A 305 0.34 5.06 14.64
CA PRO A 305 1.45 4.27 14.12
C PRO A 305 1.59 2.97 14.91
N VAL A 306 2.13 1.91 14.31
CA VAL A 306 2.39 0.62 15.00
C VAL A 306 3.86 0.45 15.40
N ASN A 307 4.57 1.56 15.60
CA ASN A 307 6.00 1.56 15.93
C ASN A 307 6.29 1.02 17.34
N ASP A 308 5.30 1.03 18.21
CA ASP A 308 5.30 0.47 19.56
C ASP A 308 4.84 -1.01 19.60
N ARG A 309 4.58 -1.62 18.44
CA ARG A 309 4.12 -3.01 18.30
C ARG A 309 5.18 -3.85 17.62
N PRO A 310 6.07 -4.54 18.35
CA PRO A 310 7.11 -5.36 17.70
C PRO A 310 6.55 -6.56 16.94
N TRP A 311 5.28 -6.93 17.19
CA TRP A 311 4.63 -8.10 16.59
C TRP A 311 3.27 -7.78 15.99
N ALA A 312 2.92 -8.49 14.91
CA ALA A 312 1.57 -8.51 14.38
C ALA A 312 0.63 -9.21 15.38
N PRO A 313 -0.68 -8.86 15.43
CA PRO A 313 -1.64 -9.43 16.38
C PRO A 313 -1.72 -10.97 16.42
N SER A 314 -1.23 -11.66 15.38
CA SER A 314 -1.27 -13.13 15.25
C SER A 314 0.11 -13.81 15.29
N ALA A 315 1.21 -13.09 15.45
CA ALA A 315 2.58 -13.65 15.34
C ALA A 315 3.03 -14.55 16.51
N GLY A 316 2.17 -14.78 17.51
CA GLY A 316 2.52 -15.54 18.71
C GLY A 316 3.56 -14.82 19.58
N MET A 317 3.93 -15.43 20.72
CA MET A 317 4.83 -14.84 21.72
C MET A 317 6.33 -14.89 21.35
N ARG A 318 6.69 -15.30 20.13
CA ARG A 318 8.11 -15.35 19.73
C ARG A 318 8.47 -14.03 19.06
N PRO A 319 9.30 -13.17 19.70
CA PRO A 319 9.70 -11.93 19.08
C PRO A 319 10.48 -12.23 17.80
N HIS A 320 10.08 -11.59 16.69
CA HIS A 320 10.97 -11.50 15.53
C HIS A 320 12.18 -10.69 15.98
N ALA A 321 13.36 -11.31 15.94
CA ALA A 321 14.59 -10.64 16.32
C ALA A 321 14.75 -9.33 15.51
N TRP A 322 15.22 -8.26 16.17
CA TRP A 322 15.58 -6.99 15.52
C TRP A 322 14.41 -6.12 15.01
N ARG A 323 13.22 -6.23 15.63
CA ARG A 323 12.03 -5.42 15.26
C ARG A 323 11.47 -4.56 16.41
N GLU A 324 12.34 -3.85 17.12
CA GLU A 324 11.94 -2.98 18.23
C GLU A 324 11.04 -1.80 17.80
N HIS A 325 10.98 -1.49 16.51
CA HIS A 325 10.30 -0.30 15.96
C HIS A 325 9.02 -0.59 15.19
N GLY A 326 8.39 -1.74 15.42
CA GLY A 326 7.10 -2.09 14.81
C GLY A 326 7.17 -3.26 13.84
N TYR A 327 6.07 -4.02 13.74
CA TYR A 327 5.93 -5.14 12.81
C TYR A 327 5.66 -4.73 11.36
N ALA A 328 5.18 -3.50 11.17
CA ALA A 328 4.87 -2.92 9.86
C ALA A 328 4.98 -1.40 9.92
N ASP A 329 4.97 -0.76 8.75
CA ASP A 329 5.03 0.70 8.62
C ASP A 329 3.66 1.27 8.24
N TYR A 330 2.64 0.97 9.05
CA TYR A 330 1.33 1.60 8.91
C TYR A 330 1.40 3.07 9.35
N ARG A 331 0.82 3.95 8.53
CA ARG A 331 0.91 5.40 8.65
C ARG A 331 -0.46 5.96 9.01
N PRO A 332 -0.58 6.73 10.10
CA PRO A 332 -1.83 7.42 10.44
C PRO A 332 -2.36 8.26 9.28
N GLY A 333 -3.67 8.25 9.08
CA GLY A 333 -4.36 8.97 7.99
C GLY A 333 -4.32 8.27 6.63
N TYR A 334 -3.68 7.10 6.53
CA TYR A 334 -3.75 6.23 5.36
C TYR A 334 -4.74 5.09 5.57
N TYR A 335 -5.17 4.52 4.44
CA TYR A 335 -6.13 3.43 4.39
C TYR A 335 -5.50 2.20 3.79
N TYR A 336 -5.80 1.04 4.34
CA TYR A 336 -5.19 -0.22 3.95
C TYR A 336 -6.26 -1.20 3.51
N LEU A 337 -6.05 -1.81 2.34
CA LEU A 337 -6.91 -2.84 1.77
C LEU A 337 -6.07 -4.10 1.54
N THR A 338 -6.57 -5.27 1.90
CA THR A 338 -5.81 -6.51 1.65
C THR A 338 -5.51 -6.70 0.16
N ALA A 339 -4.28 -7.08 -0.16
CA ALA A 339 -3.83 -7.32 -1.53
C ALA A 339 -4.04 -8.78 -1.97
N ASP A 340 -5.27 -9.29 -1.82
CA ASP A 340 -5.63 -10.68 -2.13
C ASP A 340 -6.39 -10.77 -3.47
N GLY A 341 -5.82 -11.50 -4.42
CA GLY A 341 -6.44 -11.77 -5.72
C GLY A 341 -7.74 -12.56 -5.69
N ASN A 342 -8.12 -13.16 -4.57
CA ASN A 342 -9.42 -13.82 -4.39
C ASN A 342 -10.52 -12.84 -3.97
N LEU A 343 -10.14 -11.72 -3.33
CA LEU A 343 -11.08 -10.74 -2.79
C LEU A 343 -11.22 -9.52 -3.69
N ILE A 344 -10.14 -9.14 -4.38
CA ILE A 344 -10.11 -7.97 -5.25
C ILE A 344 -9.54 -8.30 -6.63
N SER A 345 -9.86 -7.43 -7.59
CA SER A 345 -9.31 -7.47 -8.94
C SER A 345 -8.89 -6.08 -9.36
N THR A 346 -7.93 -6.00 -10.28
CA THR A 346 -7.36 -4.74 -10.76
C THR A 346 -7.65 -4.55 -12.25
N SER A 347 -7.69 -3.29 -12.68
CA SER A 347 -7.61 -2.92 -14.08
C SER A 347 -6.69 -1.71 -14.22
N LYS A 348 -5.72 -1.78 -15.14
CA LYS A 348 -4.91 -0.61 -15.50
C LYS A 348 -5.73 0.28 -16.41
N GLY A 349 -5.81 1.57 -16.07
CA GLY A 349 -6.69 2.57 -16.66
C GLY A 349 -6.49 2.89 -18.15
N GLY A 350 -6.58 1.89 -19.02
CA GLY A 350 -7.26 2.12 -20.28
C GLY A 350 -8.72 2.32 -19.91
N LEU A 351 -9.18 3.57 -19.84
CA LEU A 351 -10.62 3.86 -19.91
C LEU A 351 -11.19 2.91 -20.98
N PRO A 352 -12.26 2.14 -20.67
CA PRO A 352 -12.82 1.23 -21.66
C PRO A 352 -13.01 2.05 -22.92
N LYS A 353 -12.22 1.74 -23.97
CA LYS A 353 -12.32 2.45 -25.24
C LYS A 353 -13.80 2.37 -25.57
N LYS A 354 -14.53 3.50 -25.55
CA LYS A 354 -15.96 3.55 -25.86
C LYS A 354 -16.09 2.73 -27.13
N GLY A 355 -16.62 1.51 -26.98
CA GLY A 355 -16.67 0.60 -28.10
C GLY A 355 -17.47 1.35 -29.15
N LYS A 356 -16.88 1.66 -30.30
CA LYS A 356 -17.67 2.07 -31.46
C LYS A 356 -18.70 0.97 -31.56
N ALA A 357 -19.96 1.29 -31.24
CA ALA A 357 -21.06 0.37 -31.34
C ALA A 357 -21.05 -0.11 -32.79
N LYS A 358 -20.50 -1.30 -33.03
CA LYS A 358 -20.67 -1.97 -34.32
C LYS A 358 -22.16 -2.27 -34.35
N GLY A 359 -22.89 -1.45 -35.09
CA GLY A 359 -24.26 -1.74 -35.46
C GLY A 359 -24.29 -3.17 -36.00
N ARG A 360 -24.83 -4.09 -35.20
CA ARG A 360 -25.19 -5.41 -35.71
C ARG A 360 -26.45 -5.19 -36.51
N ASN A 361 -26.34 -5.34 -37.83
CA ASN A 361 -27.47 -5.70 -38.66
C ASN A 361 -28.08 -6.98 -38.06
N VAL A 362 -29.34 -6.88 -37.69
CA VAL A 362 -30.17 -7.98 -37.21
C VAL A 362 -30.64 -8.73 -38.45
N ASP A 363 -29.96 -9.81 -38.81
CA ASP A 363 -30.52 -10.80 -39.72
C ASP A 363 -31.29 -11.85 -38.90
N LYS A 364 -32.60 -11.88 -39.15
CA LYS A 364 -33.59 -12.83 -38.63
C LYS A 364 -33.36 -14.23 -39.23
N LYS A 365 -33.13 -15.21 -38.36
CA LYS A 365 -33.48 -16.65 -38.51
C LYS A 365 -33.29 -17.23 -37.10
N GLY A 366 -34.29 -17.68 -36.34
CA GLY A 366 -35.43 -18.50 -36.73
C GLY A 366 -34.99 -19.96 -36.69
N ASP A 367 -34.99 -20.59 -35.52
CA ASP A 367 -35.50 -21.95 -35.30
C ASP A 367 -35.50 -22.36 -33.81
N THR A 368 -36.34 -23.37 -33.56
CA THR A 368 -37.02 -23.91 -32.37
C THR A 368 -36.25 -24.96 -31.56
N GLY A 369 -36.77 -25.29 -30.37
CA GLY A 369 -36.51 -26.55 -29.64
C GLY A 369 -36.05 -26.36 -28.20
N ASN A 370 -36.96 -26.35 -27.22
CA ASN A 370 -37.22 -27.46 -26.27
C ASN A 370 -35.96 -28.06 -25.61
N ASP A 371 -35.80 -27.90 -24.29
CA ASP A 371 -36.14 -29.00 -23.38
C ASP A 371 -36.05 -28.59 -21.90
N GLU A 372 -37.07 -29.07 -21.19
CA GLU A 372 -37.26 -29.04 -19.75
C GLU A 372 -36.32 -30.06 -19.06
N SER A 373 -35.74 -29.70 -17.92
CA SER A 373 -35.60 -30.62 -16.80
C SER A 373 -35.13 -29.86 -15.55
N SER A 374 -36.09 -29.63 -14.68
CA SER A 374 -35.96 -29.25 -13.29
C SER A 374 -35.42 -30.41 -12.45
N GLU A 375 -34.37 -30.18 -11.66
CA GLU A 375 -34.12 -30.96 -10.44
C GLU A 375 -33.92 -30.00 -9.28
N ALA A 376 -34.94 -29.99 -8.41
CA ALA A 376 -34.96 -29.32 -7.14
C ALA A 376 -34.55 -30.32 -6.06
N GLU A 377 -33.40 -30.11 -5.42
CA GLU A 377 -33.02 -30.88 -4.24
C GLU A 377 -33.62 -30.23 -2.98
N SER A 378 -34.43 -31.04 -2.29
CA SER A 378 -35.18 -30.74 -1.09
C SER A 378 -34.28 -30.68 0.15
N LEU A 379 -34.39 -29.58 0.90
CA LEU A 379 -33.91 -29.46 2.27
C LEU A 379 -34.94 -30.08 3.22
N SER A 380 -34.55 -31.11 3.97
CA SER A 380 -35.37 -31.71 5.02
C SER A 380 -35.10 -31.04 6.36
N ASP A 381 -36.12 -30.33 6.85
CA ASP A 381 -36.26 -29.86 8.23
C ASP A 381 -36.47 -31.04 9.18
N THR A 382 -35.72 -31.07 10.29
CA THR A 382 -36.08 -31.88 11.45
C THR A 382 -36.25 -30.96 12.66
N ALA A 383 -37.52 -30.70 12.98
CA ALA A 383 -37.95 -30.08 14.21
C ALA A 383 -37.79 -31.07 15.38
N SER A 384 -37.27 -30.60 16.51
CA SER A 384 -37.43 -31.30 17.79
C SER A 384 -37.56 -30.29 18.93
N SER A 385 -38.77 -30.26 19.48
CA SER A 385 -39.09 -30.23 20.92
C SER A 385 -38.67 -29.02 21.76
N ARG A 386 -39.68 -28.20 22.12
CA ARG A 386 -39.72 -27.39 23.36
C ARG A 386 -39.69 -28.29 24.60
N PRO A 387 -39.21 -27.75 25.74
CA PRO A 387 -40.09 -27.70 26.91
C PRO A 387 -40.14 -26.32 27.55
N GLU A 388 -41.30 -26.07 28.16
CA GLU A 388 -41.67 -24.89 28.93
C GLU A 388 -41.09 -24.91 30.36
N ASP A 389 -41.05 -23.71 30.94
CA ASP A 389 -41.07 -23.35 32.36
C ASP A 389 -39.87 -23.64 33.29
N ALA A 390 -39.14 -22.56 33.59
CA ALA A 390 -38.58 -22.32 34.93
C ALA A 390 -38.40 -20.82 35.19
N LYS A 391 -39.17 -20.28 36.15
CA LYS A 391 -38.95 -18.96 36.78
C LYS A 391 -37.83 -19.09 37.82
N GLY A 392 -36.82 -18.21 37.81
CA GLY A 392 -35.89 -18.07 38.94
C GLY A 392 -34.60 -17.27 38.67
N LEU A 393 -34.61 -16.01 39.14
CA LEU A 393 -33.49 -15.19 39.71
C LEU A 393 -32.17 -14.92 38.94
N PRO A 394 -31.48 -13.78 39.22
CA PRO A 394 -30.44 -13.24 38.36
C PRO A 394 -29.03 -13.68 38.79
N GLY A 395 -28.15 -13.84 37.79
CA GLY A 395 -26.71 -13.75 37.98
C GLY A 395 -26.00 -15.06 38.24
N GLN A 396 -25.82 -15.86 37.18
CA GLN A 396 -24.64 -16.71 36.98
C GLN A 396 -24.60 -17.11 35.51
N GLY A 397 -23.44 -16.89 34.86
CA GLY A 397 -23.26 -17.15 33.44
C GLY A 397 -23.44 -18.63 33.13
N LEU A 398 -24.44 -18.95 32.29
CA LEU A 398 -24.58 -20.26 31.68
C LEU A 398 -23.36 -20.50 30.78
N ALA A 399 -22.47 -21.38 31.22
CA ALA A 399 -21.48 -21.99 30.35
C ALA A 399 -22.23 -22.81 29.28
N THR A 400 -22.12 -22.40 28.02
CA THR A 400 -22.58 -23.23 26.90
C THR A 400 -21.65 -24.44 26.78
N SER A 401 -22.18 -25.57 26.32
CA SER A 401 -21.50 -26.88 26.22
C SER A 401 -20.24 -26.91 25.36
N ASN A 402 -19.85 -25.79 24.74
CA ASN A 402 -18.63 -25.67 23.95
C ASN A 402 -17.47 -24.97 24.69
N GLY A 403 -17.64 -24.54 25.95
CA GLY A 403 -16.54 -23.98 26.76
C GLY A 403 -16.09 -22.57 26.37
N TRP A 404 -16.86 -21.85 25.54
CA TRP A 404 -16.59 -20.46 25.19
C TRP A 404 -17.43 -19.53 26.07
N SER A 405 -16.77 -18.67 26.82
CA SER A 405 -17.34 -17.58 27.61
C SER A 405 -17.13 -16.23 26.93
N ILE A 406 -18.19 -15.42 26.89
CA ILE A 406 -18.17 -14.08 26.31
C ILE A 406 -17.52 -13.14 27.32
N CYS A 407 -16.49 -12.40 26.91
CA CYS A 407 -16.05 -11.25 27.70
C CYS A 407 -17.03 -10.09 27.50
N TRP A 408 -18.03 -10.00 28.39
CA TRP A 408 -19.00 -8.91 28.39
C TRP A 408 -18.34 -7.53 28.54
N ASN A 409 -17.20 -7.46 29.23
CA ASN A 409 -16.42 -6.23 29.30
C ASN A 409 -15.83 -5.84 27.93
N TYR A 410 -15.51 -6.79 27.05
CA TYR A 410 -15.02 -6.47 25.70
C TYR A 410 -16.14 -5.93 24.83
N GLN A 411 -17.33 -6.54 24.90
CA GLN A 411 -18.54 -6.04 24.22
C GLN A 411 -18.91 -4.63 24.67
N ALA A 412 -18.70 -4.31 25.95
CA ALA A 412 -18.94 -2.98 26.50
C ALA A 412 -17.77 -1.98 26.31
N GLY A 413 -16.69 -2.34 25.59
CA GLY A 413 -15.50 -1.50 25.40
C GLY A 413 -14.64 -1.29 26.66
N ARG A 414 -14.89 -2.05 27.73
CA ARG A 414 -14.23 -1.94 29.04
C ARG A 414 -13.17 -3.02 29.30
N CYS A 415 -12.82 -3.84 28.31
CA CYS A 415 -11.88 -4.94 28.51
C CYS A 415 -10.42 -4.52 28.30
N GLU A 416 -9.61 -4.66 29.35
CA GLU A 416 -8.18 -4.37 29.33
C GLU A 416 -7.34 -5.33 28.47
N ARG A 417 -7.89 -6.53 28.21
CA ARG A 417 -7.25 -7.54 27.37
C ARG A 417 -7.55 -7.39 25.87
N GLY A 418 -8.32 -6.36 25.48
CA GLY A 418 -8.62 -6.05 24.08
C GLY A 418 -9.23 -7.23 23.30
N ALA A 419 -8.94 -7.32 22.00
CA ALA A 419 -9.49 -8.36 21.11
C ALA A 419 -9.11 -9.80 21.51
N PHE A 420 -8.07 -9.99 22.34
CA PHE A 420 -7.67 -11.31 22.86
C PHE A 420 -8.69 -11.89 23.86
N CYS A 421 -9.49 -11.05 24.51
CA CYS A 421 -10.52 -11.52 25.44
C CYS A 421 -11.87 -11.76 24.76
N LYS A 422 -11.96 -11.47 23.46
CA LYS A 422 -13.21 -11.54 22.69
C LYS A 422 -13.83 -12.94 22.69
N TRP A 423 -12.99 -13.97 22.76
CA TRP A 423 -13.37 -15.37 22.73
C TRP A 423 -12.50 -16.13 23.75
N LYS A 424 -13.03 -16.47 24.92
CA LYS A 424 -12.28 -17.20 25.95
C LYS A 424 -13.03 -18.37 26.51
#